data_AF-A0A1I3JQI7-F1
#
_entry.id   AF-A0A1I3JQI7-F1
#
_cell.length_a   1.000
_cell.length_b   1.000
_cell.length_c   1.000
_cell.angle_alpha   90.00
_cell.angle_beta   90.00
_cell.angle_gamma   90.00
#
_symmetry.space_group_name_H-M   'P 1'
#
loop_
_entity.id
_entity.type
_entity.pdbx_description
1 polymer ?
#
loop_
_entity_poly.entity_id
_entity_poly.type
_entity_poly.pdbx_seq_one_letter_code
_entity_poly.pdbx_strand_id
1 'polypeptide(L)' 'MARRRTTEADADDLPRYFVWVRGLEGPEPQKWTAMDFGIGDWKRPLVLAYLELPEGERRLPLSALARRYPPPRVETL' A
#
# COMPACT_ATOMS: atom_id res chain seq x y z
N MET A 1 -11.33 -13.65 32.89
CA MET A 1 -11.43 -14.14 31.50
C MET A 1 -10.87 -13.07 30.58
N ALA A 2 -9.82 -13.40 29.83
CA ALA A 2 -9.01 -12.45 29.06
C ALA A 2 -9.77 -11.93 27.82
N ARG A 3 -9.78 -10.61 27.66
CA ARG A 3 -10.31 -9.92 26.48
C ARG A 3 -9.41 -10.27 25.30
N ARG A 4 -9.91 -11.12 24.40
CA ARG A 4 -9.26 -11.49 23.14
C ARG A 4 -8.92 -10.23 22.34
N ARG A 5 -7.65 -9.82 22.36
CA ARG A 5 -7.07 -8.89 21.38
C ARG A 5 -6.73 -9.70 20.13
N THR A 6 -7.74 -10.13 19.38
CA THR A 6 -7.55 -10.98 18.18
C THR A 6 -7.72 -10.17 16.90
N THR A 7 -7.10 -8.98 16.81
CA THR A 7 -7.30 -8.15 15.61
C THR A 7 -6.09 -7.33 15.16
N GLU A 8 -5.04 -7.18 15.96
CA GLU A 8 -3.83 -6.44 15.53
C GLU A 8 -2.75 -7.36 14.95
N ALA A 9 -2.61 -8.59 15.47
CA ALA A 9 -1.61 -9.54 14.97
C ALA A 9 -1.99 -10.09 13.57
N ASP A 10 -3.25 -10.49 13.39
CA ASP A 10 -3.77 -11.01 12.12
C ASP A 10 -3.63 -9.98 10.97
N ALA A 11 -3.81 -8.69 11.26
CA ALA A 11 -3.70 -7.62 10.25
C ALA A 11 -2.26 -7.32 9.83
N ASP A 12 -1.26 -7.69 10.63
CA ASP A 12 0.17 -7.58 10.27
C ASP A 12 0.66 -8.80 9.48
N ASP A 13 0.00 -9.96 9.63
CA ASP A 13 0.31 -11.19 8.89
C ASP A 13 -0.19 -11.13 7.44
N LEU A 14 -1.29 -10.41 7.17
CA LEU A 14 -1.79 -10.23 5.82
C LEU A 14 -0.78 -9.52 4.90
N PRO A 15 -0.61 -9.97 3.64
CA PRO A 15 0.25 -9.30 2.69
C PRO A 15 -0.21 -7.85 2.48
N ARG A 16 0.73 -6.93 2.69
CA ARG A 16 0.55 -5.49 2.46
C ARG A 16 1.34 -5.10 1.26
N TYR A 17 0.81 -4.15 0.51
CA TYR A 17 1.38 -3.64 -0.71
C TYR A 17 1.61 -2.15 -0.54
N PHE A 18 2.76 -1.69 -1.01
CA PHE A 18 3.00 -0.29 -1.26
C PHE A 18 2.55 0.01 -2.68
N VAL A 19 1.69 1.02 -2.83
CA VAL A 19 1.01 1.31 -4.09
C VAL A 19 1.20 2.79 -4.41
N TRP A 20 1.69 3.08 -5.60
CA TRP A 20 1.64 4.42 -6.16
C TRP A 20 0.35 4.56 -6.94
N VAL A 21 -0.46 5.54 -6.60
CA VAL A 21 -1.68 5.88 -7.35
C VAL A 21 -1.55 7.25 -8.00
N ARG A 22 -2.30 7.48 -9.07
CA ARG A 22 -2.43 8.80 -9.69
C ARG A 22 -3.21 9.73 -8.75
N GLY A 23 -2.53 10.73 -8.19
CA GLY A 23 -3.12 11.83 -7.44
C GLY A 23 -3.27 13.08 -8.31
N LEU A 24 -3.89 14.12 -7.75
CA LEU A 24 -4.12 15.40 -8.44
C LEU A 24 -2.81 16.18 -8.64
N GLU A 25 -1.92 16.14 -7.66
CA GLU A 25 -0.63 16.85 -7.65
C GLU A 25 0.56 15.97 -8.12
N GLY A 26 0.27 14.71 -8.48
CA GLY A 26 1.28 13.73 -8.87
C GLY A 26 1.02 12.34 -8.27
N PRO A 27 1.94 11.38 -8.47
CA PRO A 27 1.83 10.06 -7.86
C PRO A 27 1.76 10.17 -6.33
N GLU A 28 0.80 9.49 -5.72
CA GLU A 28 0.59 9.47 -4.27
C GLU A 28 0.90 8.07 -3.69
N PRO A 29 1.69 7.96 -2.61
CA PRO A 29 2.03 6.70 -2.01
C PRO A 29 0.91 6.23 -1.07
N GLN A 30 0.48 4.98 -1.21
CA GLN A 30 -0.54 4.35 -0.38
C GLN A 30 -0.09 2.96 0.10
N LYS A 31 -0.77 2.46 1.12
CA LYS A 31 -0.63 1.09 1.62
C LYS A 31 -1.95 0.37 1.52
N TRP A 32 -1.96 -0.71 0.76
CA TRP A 32 -3.14 -1.54 0.55
C TRP A 32 -2.88 -2.93 1.11
N THR A 33 -3.92 -3.59 1.60
CA THR A 33 -3.89 -5.02 1.89
C THR A 33 -4.24 -5.81 0.62
N ALA A 34 -3.96 -7.11 0.57
CA ALA A 34 -4.38 -7.95 -0.55
C ALA A 34 -5.89 -7.85 -0.86
N MET A 35 -6.73 -7.61 0.15
CA MET A 35 -8.18 -7.48 -0.01
C MET A 35 -8.59 -6.19 -0.74
N ASP A 36 -7.78 -5.12 -0.65
CA ASP A 36 -8.07 -3.83 -1.27
C ASP A 36 -7.94 -3.85 -2.81
N PHE A 37 -7.20 -4.82 -3.37
CA PHE A 37 -7.06 -4.99 -4.83
C PHE A 37 -8.31 -5.58 -5.50
N GLY A 38 -9.23 -6.17 -4.74
CA GLY A 38 -10.43 -6.85 -5.24
C GLY A 38 -11.77 -6.19 -4.88
N ILE A 39 -11.77 -5.22 -3.95
CA ILE A 39 -13.01 -4.61 -3.41
C ILE A 39 -13.39 -3.29 -4.12
N GLY A 40 -12.49 -2.71 -4.92
CA GLY A 40 -12.76 -1.46 -5.65
C GLY A 40 -12.17 -1.43 -7.04
N ASP A 41 -12.87 -2.01 -8.02
CA ASP A 41 -12.48 -1.97 -9.44
C ASP A 41 -12.18 -0.55 -9.96
N TRP A 42 -12.78 0.48 -9.34
CA TRP A 42 -12.55 1.88 -9.70
C TRP A 42 -11.14 2.40 -9.36
N LYS A 43 -10.42 1.77 -8.43
CA LYS A 43 -9.06 2.22 -8.03
C LYS A 43 -7.97 1.62 -8.90
N ARG A 44 -8.20 0.45 -9.51
CA ARG A 44 -7.22 -0.23 -10.36
C ARG A 44 -6.70 0.66 -11.51
N PRO A 45 -7.55 1.43 -12.22
CA PRO A 45 -7.09 2.37 -13.24
C PRO A 45 -6.19 3.50 -12.71
N LEU A 46 -6.23 3.79 -11.41
CA LEU A 46 -5.41 4.82 -10.77
C LEU A 46 -4.06 4.26 -10.31
N VAL A 47 -3.89 2.94 -10.22
CA VAL A 47 -2.62 2.33 -9.77
C VAL A 47 -1.57 2.49 -10.86
N LEU A 48 -0.50 3.19 -10.52
CA LEU A 48 0.66 3.42 -11.38
C LEU A 48 1.72 2.33 -11.17
N ALA A 49 1.93 1.90 -9.93
CA ALA A 49 2.83 0.81 -9.57
C ALA A 49 2.40 0.21 -8.22
N TYR A 50 2.71 -1.07 -8.00
CA TYR A 50 2.52 -1.72 -6.71
C TYR A 50 3.70 -2.65 -6.40
N LEU A 51 3.99 -2.81 -5.11
CA LEU A 51 5.05 -3.67 -4.60
C LEU A 51 4.53 -4.37 -3.34
N GLU A 52 4.71 -5.68 -3.24
CA GLU A 52 4.46 -6.39 -1.99
C GLU A 52 5.53 -6.03 -0.94
N LEU A 53 5.08 -5.59 0.24
CA LEU A 53 5.97 -5.20 1.33
C LEU A 53 6.45 -6.45 2.09
N PRO A 54 7.76 -6.67 2.19
CA PRO A 54 8.30 -7.69 3.09
C PRO A 54 7.94 -7.35 4.54
N GLU A 55 7.84 -8.36 5.41
CA GLU A 55 7.35 -8.22 6.78
C GLU A 55 8.02 -7.08 7.56
N GLY A 56 9.34 -6.93 7.44
CA GLY A 56 10.11 -5.87 8.08
C GLY A 56 9.77 -4.44 7.60
N GLU A 57 9.16 -4.32 6.42
CA GLU A 57 8.79 -3.03 5.82
C GLU A 57 7.29 -2.69 5.97
N ARG A 58 6.44 -3.67 6.30
CA ARG A 58 4.99 -3.48 6.48
C ARG A 58 4.66 -2.39 7.50
N ARG A 59 5.51 -2.20 8.51
CA ARG A 59 5.36 -1.20 9.58
C ARG A 59 5.99 0.15 9.27
N LEU A 60 6.80 0.28 8.20
CA LEU A 60 7.46 1.53 7.87
C LEU A 60 6.46 2.62 7.45
N PRO A 61 6.63 3.89 7.83
CA PRO A 61 5.74 4.96 7.38
C PRO A 61 5.83 5.16 5.85
N LEU A 62 4.76 5.68 5.23
CA LEU A 62 4.69 5.92 3.79
C LEU A 62 5.86 6.76 3.28
N SER A 63 6.29 7.78 4.02
CA SER A 63 7.44 8.62 3.63
C SER A 63 8.75 7.84 3.58
N ALA A 64 8.95 6.86 4.45
CA ALA A 64 10.14 5.99 4.41
C ALA A 64 10.08 5.04 3.21
N LEU A 65 8.89 4.51 2.91
CA LEU A 65 8.67 3.66 1.74
C LEU A 65 8.84 4.44 0.43
N ALA A 66 8.30 5.64 0.33
CA ALA A 66 8.43 6.50 -0.84
C ALA A 66 9.90 6.91 -1.12
N ARG A 67 10.74 6.95 -0.08
CA ARG A 67 12.19 7.16 -0.25
C ARG A 67 12.92 5.91 -0.75
N ARG A 68 12.45 4.71 -0.37
CA ARG A 68 13.02 3.42 -0.83
C ARG A 68 12.55 3.04 -2.22
N TYR A 69 11.28 3.32 -2.51
CA TYR A 69 10.58 2.97 -3.74
C TYR A 69 10.00 4.26 -4.34
N PRO A 70 10.81 5.03 -5.09
CA PRO A 70 10.36 6.28 -5.69
C PRO A 70 9.18 6.05 -6.65
N PRO A 71 8.36 7.08 -6.92
CA PRO A 71 7.26 6.95 -7.85
C PRO A 71 7.75 6.59 -9.26
N PRO A 72 6.98 5.81 -10.02
CA PRO A 72 7.28 5.59 -11.43
C PRO A 72 7.33 6.93 -12.15
N ARG A 73 8.25 7.09 -13.10
CA ARG A 73 8.28 8.25 -13.99
C ARG A 73 7.05 8.17 -14.88
N VAL A 74 5.96 8.78 -14.45
CA VAL A 74 4.79 8.96 -15.30
C VAL A 74 5.18 10.06 -16.28
N GLU A 75 5.62 9.70 -17.48
CA GLU A 75 5.71 10.66 -18.56
C GLU A 75 4.29 11.17 -18.79
N THR A 76 4.05 12.43 -18.43
CA THR A 76 2.84 13.16 -18.81
C THR A 76 2.86 13.27 -20.32
N LEU A 77 2.19 12.33 -20.99
CA LEU A 77 1.81 12.43 -22.40
C LEU A 77 0.87 13.61 -22.62
#